data_AF-A0AB37HX70-F1
#
_entry.id   AF-A0AB37HX70-F1
#
_cell.length_a   1.000
_cell.length_b   1.000
_cell.length_c   1.000
_cell.angle_alpha   90.00
_cell.angle_beta   90.00
_cell.angle_gamma   90.00
#
_symmetry.space_group_name_H-M   'P 1'
#
loop_
_entity.id
_entity.type
_entity.pdbx_description
1 polymer ?
#
loop_
_entity_poly.entity_id
_entity_poly.type
_entity_poly.pdbx_seq_one_letter_code
_entity_poly.pdbx_strand_id
1 'polypeptide(L)'
;MAGSTPAFADVPAKTWRLLASSVLDFIIIALVVTTVALWGLAGDLPRTLVMSLSALVTIVLTVMWWRLRTHRGTSPGHLLLGLRSVDPVTGLPGRLPGLHAVDIRRGQDPLRPRPRPLVLDTTAPRRPPVDVTLIASLDDGSSYRLDMPCVIGRDPRVAPPYHCLAVTDISRTISRTHLMLWSESGLLLLSDMGSRGGTAIITAQGNHPLPADQTISFPMAPGLLAHLRLGQRELRIEALPNLPGTR
;
A
#
# COMPACT_ATOMS: atom_id res chain seq x y z
N MET A 1 -11.09 -8.96 -19.88
CA MET A 1 -10.35 -8.64 -18.64
C MET A 1 -10.97 -7.38 -18.05
N ALA A 2 -11.92 -7.54 -17.13
CA ALA A 2 -12.61 -6.42 -16.49
C ALA A 2 -11.74 -5.93 -15.33
N GLY A 3 -11.20 -4.71 -15.45
CA GLY A 3 -10.48 -4.05 -14.37
C GLY A 3 -11.43 -3.85 -13.19
N SER A 4 -11.14 -4.52 -12.08
CA SER A 4 -11.77 -4.27 -10.79
C SER A 4 -11.33 -2.88 -10.32
N THR A 5 -12.20 -1.91 -10.47
CA THR A 5 -12.09 -0.57 -9.86
C THR A 5 -11.94 -0.73 -8.34
N PRO A 6 -10.89 -0.16 -7.71
CA PRO A 6 -10.78 -0.16 -6.27
C PRO A 6 -11.71 0.92 -5.72
N ALA A 7 -13.02 0.65 -5.72
CA ALA A 7 -13.96 1.48 -4.99
C ALA A 7 -13.79 1.15 -3.50
N PHE A 8 -13.02 1.97 -2.77
CA PHE A 8 -12.86 1.88 -1.32
C PHE A 8 -14.19 2.02 -0.52
N ALA A 9 -15.32 2.18 -1.21
CA ALA A 9 -16.63 2.24 -0.61
C ALA A 9 -17.61 1.32 -1.35
N ASP A 10 -18.03 0.26 -0.65
CA ASP A 10 -18.76 -0.86 -1.24
C ASP A 10 -20.21 -0.52 -1.64
N VAL A 11 -20.80 0.54 -1.10
CA VAL A 11 -22.24 0.82 -1.30
C VAL A 11 -22.49 2.32 -1.59
N PRO A 12 -22.69 2.71 -2.85
CA PRO A 12 -23.06 4.08 -3.18
C PRO A 12 -24.46 4.42 -2.65
N ALA A 13 -24.62 5.64 -2.13
CA ALA A 13 -25.90 6.13 -1.67
C ALA A 13 -26.81 6.46 -2.86
N LYS A 14 -28.10 6.13 -2.74
CA LYS A 14 -29.11 6.52 -3.73
C LYS A 14 -29.31 8.04 -3.74
N THR A 15 -29.53 8.62 -4.92
CA THR A 15 -29.70 10.07 -5.11
C THR A 15 -30.80 10.67 -4.24
N TRP A 16 -31.92 9.97 -4.05
CA TRP A 16 -33.00 10.47 -3.19
C TRP A 16 -32.60 10.61 -1.71
N ARG A 17 -31.67 9.78 -1.20
CA ARG A 17 -31.17 9.87 0.18
C ARG A 17 -30.25 11.07 0.36
N LEU A 18 -29.51 11.45 -0.69
CA LEU A 18 -28.72 12.68 -0.71
C LEU A 18 -29.62 13.91 -0.64
N LEU A 19 -30.70 13.92 -1.43
CA LEU A 19 -31.70 14.98 -1.40
C LEU A 19 -32.38 15.05 -0.03
N ALA A 20 -32.82 13.91 0.50
CA ALA A 20 -33.43 13.82 1.83
C ALA A 20 -32.49 14.33 2.93
N SER A 21 -31.20 13.98 2.87
CA SER A 21 -30.19 14.52 3.79
C SER A 21 -30.09 16.04 3.71
N SER A 22 -30.08 16.59 2.49
CA SER A 22 -29.91 18.04 2.28
C SER A 22 -31.14 18.80 2.77
N VAL A 23 -32.33 18.25 2.56
CA VAL A 23 -33.59 18.79 3.12
C VAL A 23 -33.55 18.76 4.64
N LEU A 24 -33.08 17.67 5.24
CA LEU A 24 -32.97 17.55 6.69
C LEU A 24 -31.99 18.57 7.29
N ASP A 25 -30.85 18.77 6.64
CA ASP A 25 -29.87 19.79 7.03
C ASP A 25 -30.50 21.20 7.03
N PHE A 26 -31.27 21.52 5.99
CA PHE A 26 -31.97 22.81 5.89
C PHE A 26 -33.02 22.98 6.99
N ILE A 27 -33.83 21.94 7.24
CA ILE A 27 -34.85 21.96 8.31
C ILE A 27 -34.21 22.19 9.68
N ILE A 28 -33.09 21.54 9.96
CA ILE A 28 -32.37 21.70 11.24
C ILE A 28 -31.85 23.13 11.40
N ILE A 29 -31.25 23.71 10.37
CA ILE A 29 -30.77 25.10 10.41
C ILE A 29 -31.95 26.06 10.60
N ALA A 30 -33.02 25.90 9.82
CA ALA A 30 -34.20 26.74 9.90
C ALA A 30 -34.86 26.66 11.28
N LEU A 31 -34.94 25.47 11.88
CA LEU A 31 -35.48 25.27 13.22
C LEU A 31 -34.66 26.04 14.26
N VAL A 32 -33.33 25.89 14.26
CA VAL A 32 -32.45 26.58 15.22
C VAL A 32 -32.56 28.09 15.09
N VAL A 33 -32.53 28.62 13.86
CA VAL A 33 -32.66 30.07 13.60
C VAL A 33 -34.03 30.59 14.05
N THR A 34 -35.09 29.85 13.77
CA THR A 34 -36.46 30.22 14.19
C THR A 34 -36.58 30.21 15.71
N THR A 35 -35.99 29.23 16.40
CA THR A 35 -35.96 29.18 17.87
C THR A 35 -35.24 30.39 18.46
N VAL A 36 -34.09 30.78 17.89
CA VAL A 36 -33.34 31.97 18.33
C VAL A 36 -34.15 33.26 18.11
N ALA A 37 -34.82 33.39 16.96
CA ALA A 37 -35.66 34.54 16.67
C ALA A 37 -36.86 34.64 17.62
N LEU A 38 -37.56 33.52 17.86
CA LEU A 38 -38.69 33.46 18.80
C LEU A 38 -38.26 33.77 20.23
N TRP A 39 -37.11 33.23 20.67
CA TRP A 39 -36.55 33.52 21.98
C TRP A 39 -36.23 35.01 22.15
N GLY A 40 -35.61 35.63 21.14
CA GLY A 40 -35.28 37.05 21.19
C GLY A 40 -36.52 37.97 21.20
N LEU A 41 -37.55 37.61 20.43
CA LEU A 41 -38.82 38.34 20.43
C LEU A 41 -39.58 38.19 21.75
N ALA A 42 -39.55 37.01 22.37
CA ALA A 42 -40.18 36.76 23.66
C ALA A 42 -39.47 37.46 24.84
N GLY A 43 -38.18 37.79 24.68
CA GLY A 43 -37.38 38.51 25.67
C GLY A 43 -37.36 40.03 25.47
N ASP A 44 -38.29 40.59 24.68
CA ASP A 44 -38.39 42.03 24.36
C ASP A 44 -37.09 42.66 23.82
N LEU A 45 -36.24 41.86 23.17
CA LEU A 45 -35.02 42.38 22.55
C LEU A 45 -35.37 43.27 21.35
N PRO A 46 -34.57 44.33 21.08
CA PRO A 46 -34.80 45.17 19.92
C PRO A 46 -34.70 44.35 18.63
N ARG A 47 -35.63 44.59 17.70
CA ARG A 47 -35.77 43.82 16.45
C ARG A 47 -34.46 43.75 15.65
N THR A 48 -33.68 44.82 15.63
CA THR A 48 -32.36 44.88 14.98
C THR A 48 -31.40 43.86 15.58
N LEU A 49 -31.36 43.74 16.91
CA LEU A 49 -30.50 42.78 17.60
C LEU A 49 -30.95 41.34 17.34
N VAL A 50 -32.25 41.07 17.35
CA VAL A 50 -32.79 39.73 17.01
C VAL A 50 -32.41 39.34 15.58
N MET A 51 -32.52 40.26 14.62
CA MET A 51 -32.11 40.06 13.23
C MET A 51 -30.61 39.79 13.11
N SER A 52 -29.78 40.61 13.76
CA SER A 52 -28.32 40.43 13.77
C SER A 52 -27.91 39.10 14.39
N LEU A 53 -28.53 38.70 15.50
CA LEU A 53 -28.26 37.42 16.17
C LEU A 53 -28.67 36.23 15.29
N SER A 54 -29.85 36.29 14.68
CA SER A 54 -30.35 35.24 13.78
C SER A 54 -29.47 35.09 12.54
N ALA A 55 -29.02 36.22 11.97
CA ALA A 55 -28.07 36.23 10.86
C ALA A 55 -26.72 35.63 11.27
N LEU A 56 -26.18 36.01 12.43
CA LEU A 56 -24.94 35.47 12.96
C LEU A 56 -25.02 33.94 13.17
N VAL A 57 -26.10 33.46 13.79
CA VAL A 57 -26.35 32.03 13.99
C VAL A 57 -26.42 31.30 12.66
N THR A 58 -27.12 31.86 11.67
CA THR A 58 -27.19 31.28 10.31
C THR A 58 -25.81 31.15 9.68
N ILE A 59 -24.97 32.18 9.78
CA ILE A 59 -23.60 32.18 9.26
C ILE A 59 -22.77 31.09 9.96
N VAL A 60 -22.81 31.03 11.29
CA VAL A 60 -22.06 30.05 12.09
C VAL A 60 -22.48 28.62 11.74
N LEU A 61 -23.78 28.34 11.64
CA LEU A 61 -24.29 27.02 11.27
C LEU A 61 -23.90 26.63 9.85
N THR A 62 -23.93 27.57 8.90
CA THR A 62 -23.54 27.32 7.51
C THR A 62 -22.05 27.04 7.40
N VAL A 63 -21.20 27.78 8.11
CA VAL A 63 -19.75 27.55 8.18
C VAL A 63 -19.44 26.20 8.84
N MET A 64 -20.14 25.87 9.93
CA MET A 64 -20.00 24.58 10.62
C MET A 64 -20.41 23.43 9.71
N TRP A 65 -21.54 23.55 9.02
CA TRP A 65 -22.02 22.57 8.04
C TRP A 65 -20.99 22.37 6.92
N TRP A 66 -20.45 23.46 6.36
CA TRP A 66 -19.41 23.41 5.34
C TRP A 66 -18.16 22.65 5.83
N ARG A 67 -17.66 23.00 7.02
CA ARG A 67 -16.49 22.33 7.63
C ARG A 67 -16.72 20.85 7.88
N LEU A 68 -17.90 20.47 8.40
CA LEU A 68 -18.24 19.07 8.62
C LEU A 68 -18.26 18.29 7.29
N ARG A 69 -18.78 18.91 6.23
CA ARG A 69 -18.91 18.24 4.94
C ARG A 69 -17.56 18.09 4.22
N THR A 70 -16.66 19.07 4.31
CA THR A 70 -15.34 19.00 3.67
C THR A 70 -14.32 18.17 4.44
N HIS A 71 -14.29 18.26 5.78
CA HIS A 71 -13.28 17.55 6.57
C HIS A 71 -13.70 16.13 6.97
N ARG A 72 -15.00 15.89 7.17
CA ARG A 72 -15.50 14.60 7.69
C ARG A 72 -16.47 13.91 6.74
N GLY A 73 -16.83 14.54 5.61
CA GLY A 73 -17.82 14.01 4.69
C GLY A 73 -19.19 13.84 5.35
N THR A 74 -19.50 14.63 6.37
CA THR A 74 -20.71 14.44 7.18
C THR A 74 -21.49 15.74 7.36
N SER A 75 -22.73 15.62 7.80
CA SER A 75 -23.67 16.68 8.12
C SER A 75 -24.74 16.10 9.06
N PRO A 76 -25.54 16.91 9.76
CA PRO A 76 -26.64 16.41 10.58
C PRO A 76 -27.54 15.39 9.84
N GLY A 77 -27.90 15.67 8.59
CA GLY A 77 -28.65 14.79 7.71
C GLY A 77 -27.89 13.54 7.31
N HIS A 78 -26.60 13.65 7.01
CA HIS A 78 -25.78 12.48 6.70
C HIS A 78 -25.62 11.58 7.93
N LEU A 79 -25.50 12.13 9.14
CA LEU A 79 -25.46 11.37 10.39
C LEU A 79 -26.77 10.61 10.61
N LEU A 80 -27.91 11.28 10.41
CA LEU A 80 -29.23 10.69 10.61
C LEU A 80 -29.59 9.64 9.56
N LEU A 81 -29.09 9.77 8.33
CA LEU A 81 -29.30 8.79 7.26
C LEU A 81 -28.19 7.75 7.13
N GLY A 82 -27.09 7.90 7.88
CA GLY A 82 -25.94 7.00 7.80
C GLY A 82 -25.19 7.11 6.48
N LEU A 83 -24.93 8.33 6.04
CA LEU A 83 -24.25 8.63 4.79
C LEU A 83 -22.88 9.28 5.05
N ARG A 84 -21.97 9.14 4.08
CA ARG A 84 -20.69 9.86 4.07
C ARG A 84 -20.38 10.38 2.68
N SER A 85 -20.24 11.69 2.54
CA SER A 85 -19.82 12.34 1.29
C SER A 85 -18.35 12.03 1.03
N VAL A 86 -18.05 11.62 -0.20
CA VAL A 86 -16.71 11.26 -0.66
C VAL A 86 -16.47 11.79 -2.06
N ASP A 87 -15.21 12.09 -2.35
CA ASP A 87 -14.74 12.35 -3.69
C ASP A 87 -14.64 11.02 -4.47
N PRO A 88 -15.12 10.96 -5.73
CA PRO A 88 -15.16 9.70 -6.50
C PRO A 88 -13.79 9.15 -6.87
N VAL A 89 -12.76 9.99 -6.91
CA VAL A 89 -11.40 9.59 -7.30
C VAL A 89 -10.64 9.07 -6.08
N THR A 90 -10.70 9.80 -4.96
CA THR A 90 -9.93 9.46 -3.76
C THR A 90 -10.68 8.54 -2.79
N GLY A 91 -12.01 8.46 -2.87
CA GLY A 91 -12.84 7.73 -1.92
C GLY A 91 -12.90 8.37 -0.52
N LEU A 92 -12.38 9.60 -0.36
CA LEU A 92 -12.27 10.31 0.92
C LEU A 92 -13.04 11.64 0.86
N PRO A 93 -13.35 12.26 2.02
CA PRO A 93 -13.89 13.61 2.07
C PRO A 93 -12.97 14.59 1.32
N GLY A 94 -13.55 15.35 0.38
CA GLY A 94 -12.83 16.29 -0.46
C GLY A 94 -13.00 17.75 -0.05
N ARG A 95 -12.23 18.64 -0.68
CA ARG A 95 -12.31 20.10 -0.45
C ARG A 95 -13.68 20.70 -0.80
N LEU A 96 -14.41 20.05 -1.69
CA LEU A 96 -15.73 20.49 -2.12
C LEU A 96 -16.81 19.51 -1.64
N PRO A 97 -17.98 20.05 -1.27
CA PRO A 97 -19.22 19.30 -1.08
C PRO A 97 -19.59 18.38 -2.26
N GLY A 98 -19.04 17.17 -2.33
CA GLY A 98 -19.35 16.23 -3.40
C GLY A 98 -20.83 15.83 -3.43
N LEU A 99 -21.35 15.55 -4.64
CA LEU A 99 -22.67 14.92 -4.85
C LEU A 99 -22.61 13.39 -4.77
N HIS A 100 -21.45 12.84 -4.41
CA HIS A 100 -21.30 11.44 -4.12
C HIS A 100 -21.20 11.21 -2.62
N ALA A 101 -21.99 10.25 -2.16
CA ALA A 101 -21.90 9.73 -0.82
C ALA A 101 -22.06 8.22 -0.82
N VAL A 102 -21.59 7.62 0.25
CA VAL A 102 -21.62 6.18 0.48
C VAL A 102 -22.48 5.90 1.70
N ASP A 103 -23.18 4.77 1.68
CA ASP A 103 -24.00 4.34 2.81
C ASP A 103 -23.12 3.59 3.82
N ILE A 104 -22.84 4.23 4.96
CA ILE A 104 -21.99 3.66 6.01
C ILE A 104 -22.75 2.73 6.96
N ARG A 105 -24.08 2.63 6.83
CA ARG A 105 -24.88 1.63 7.58
C ARG A 105 -24.92 0.30 6.84
N ARG A 106 -24.88 0.34 5.51
CA ARG A 106 -24.88 -0.87 4.66
C ARG A 106 -23.48 -1.28 4.21
N GLY A 107 -22.59 -0.32 3.99
CA GLY A 107 -21.23 -0.53 3.51
C GLY A 107 -20.16 -0.18 4.55
N GLN A 108 -18.91 -0.21 4.10
CA GLN A 108 -17.75 0.19 4.90
C GLN A 108 -17.63 1.72 5.00
N ASP A 109 -17.28 2.22 6.18
CA ASP A 109 -16.97 3.63 6.37
C ASP A 109 -15.55 3.93 5.84
N PRO A 110 -15.39 4.82 4.85
CA PRO A 110 -14.09 5.19 4.30
C PRO A 110 -13.09 5.76 5.33
N LEU A 111 -13.57 6.42 6.39
CA LEU A 111 -12.67 6.92 7.45
C LEU A 111 -12.43 5.91 8.58
N ARG A 112 -13.09 4.75 8.53
CA ARG A 112 -12.96 3.68 9.53
C ARG A 112 -12.86 2.33 8.82
N PRO A 113 -11.73 2.07 8.14
CA PRO A 113 -11.54 0.80 7.46
C PRO A 113 -11.63 -0.35 8.47
N ARG A 114 -12.41 -1.37 8.14
CA ARG A 114 -12.50 -2.59 8.93
C ARG A 114 -11.56 -3.62 8.33
N PRO A 115 -10.67 -4.25 9.13
CA PRO A 115 -9.86 -5.36 8.65
C PRO A 115 -10.79 -6.47 8.15
N ARG A 116 -10.68 -6.83 6.87
CA ARG A 116 -11.36 -8.00 6.34
C ARG A 116 -10.41 -9.19 6.47
N PRO A 117 -10.83 -10.31 7.07
CA PRO A 117 -9.98 -11.49 7.12
C PRO A 117 -9.68 -11.93 5.69
N LEU A 118 -8.42 -11.84 5.30
CA LEU A 118 -7.92 -12.39 4.06
C LEU A 118 -7.70 -13.88 4.29
N VAL A 119 -8.55 -14.72 3.71
CA VAL A 119 -8.28 -16.16 3.65
C VAL A 119 -7.20 -16.33 2.59
N LEU A 120 -5.95 -16.46 3.05
CA LEU A 120 -4.86 -16.89 2.19
C LEU A 120 -5.20 -18.31 1.76
N ASP A 121 -5.29 -18.55 0.45
CA ASP A 121 -5.43 -19.89 -0.09
C ASP A 121 -4.19 -20.69 0.27
N THR A 122 -4.26 -21.37 1.41
CA THR A 122 -3.20 -22.24 1.93
C THR A 122 -3.29 -23.63 1.30
N THR A 123 -4.37 -23.90 0.54
CA THR A 123 -4.57 -25.13 -0.23
C THR A 123 -3.96 -25.07 -1.62
N ALA A 124 -3.50 -23.91 -2.07
CA ALA A 124 -2.63 -23.80 -3.23
C ALA A 124 -1.49 -24.82 -3.07
N PRO A 125 -1.29 -25.75 -4.03
CA PRO A 125 -0.32 -26.83 -3.88
C PRO A 125 1.06 -26.23 -3.64
N ARG A 126 1.57 -26.41 -2.42
CA ARG A 126 2.94 -26.07 -2.07
C ARG A 126 3.82 -26.96 -2.96
N ARG A 127 4.52 -26.35 -3.92
CA ARG A 127 5.40 -27.10 -4.81
C ARG A 127 6.36 -27.89 -3.91
N PRO A 128 6.49 -29.22 -4.09
CA PRO A 128 7.42 -29.98 -3.25
C PRO A 128 8.79 -29.32 -3.32
N PRO A 129 9.50 -29.17 -2.19
CA PRO A 129 10.86 -28.64 -2.20
C PRO A 129 11.66 -29.49 -3.17
N VAL A 130 12.10 -28.90 -4.29
CA VAL A 130 13.04 -29.58 -5.16
C VAL A 130 14.38 -29.48 -4.43
N ASP A 131 14.91 -30.63 -4.01
CA ASP A 131 16.24 -30.68 -3.42
C ASP A 131 17.25 -30.35 -4.53
N VAL A 132 17.75 -29.12 -4.51
CA VAL A 132 18.70 -28.60 -5.49
C VAL A 132 19.93 -28.07 -4.78
N THR A 133 21.09 -28.29 -5.39
CA THR A 133 22.32 -27.59 -5.03
C THR A 133 22.41 -26.32 -5.86
N LEU A 134 22.60 -25.18 -5.19
CA LEU A 134 22.79 -23.90 -5.83
C LEU A 134 24.27 -23.68 -6.14
N ILE A 135 24.59 -23.37 -7.39
CA ILE A 135 25.94 -23.03 -7.84
C ILE A 135 25.92 -21.60 -8.38
N ALA A 136 26.84 -20.78 -7.86
CA ALA A 136 27.17 -19.47 -8.37
C ALA A 136 28.39 -19.57 -9.30
N SER A 137 28.23 -19.25 -10.59
CA SER A 137 29.33 -19.13 -11.53
C SER A 137 29.59 -17.66 -11.88
N LEU A 138 30.87 -17.27 -11.91
CA LEU A 138 31.32 -15.92 -12.23
C LEU A 138 31.83 -15.81 -13.68
N ASP A 139 32.01 -14.58 -14.13
CA ASP A 139 32.56 -14.22 -15.44
C ASP A 139 33.99 -14.74 -15.69
N ASP A 140 34.75 -15.03 -14.63
CA ASP A 140 36.08 -15.66 -14.73
C ASP A 140 36.04 -17.20 -14.81
N GLY A 141 34.84 -17.78 -14.85
CA GLY A 141 34.63 -19.23 -14.88
C GLY A 141 34.69 -19.91 -13.51
N SER A 142 35.01 -19.19 -12.43
CA SER A 142 34.98 -19.76 -11.08
C SER A 142 33.55 -20.10 -10.66
N SER A 143 33.39 -21.23 -9.98
CA SER A 143 32.09 -21.74 -9.53
C SER A 143 32.12 -22.08 -8.04
N TYR A 144 31.08 -21.65 -7.33
CA TYR A 144 30.97 -21.77 -5.88
C TYR A 144 29.62 -22.38 -5.50
N ARG A 145 29.61 -23.29 -4.54
CA ARG A 145 28.36 -23.74 -3.94
C ARG A 145 27.81 -22.64 -3.04
N LEU A 146 26.52 -22.33 -3.19
CA LEU A 146 25.83 -21.36 -2.36
C LEU A 146 25.09 -22.09 -1.23
N ASP A 147 25.57 -21.89 -0.02
CA ASP A 147 24.91 -22.35 1.20
C ASP A 147 24.06 -21.20 1.76
N MET A 148 22.74 -21.39 1.85
CA MET A 148 21.80 -20.33 2.26
C MET A 148 21.60 -20.28 3.78
N PRO A 149 21.38 -19.09 4.37
CA PRO A 149 21.39 -17.77 3.73
C PRO A 149 22.82 -17.29 3.45
N CYS A 150 23.04 -16.66 2.30
CA CYS A 150 24.38 -16.27 1.81
C CYS A 150 24.47 -14.77 1.53
N VAL A 151 25.59 -14.15 1.89
CA VAL A 151 25.93 -12.78 1.53
C VAL A 151 27.14 -12.76 0.61
N ILE A 152 26.96 -12.11 -0.53
CA ILE A 152 27.96 -11.98 -1.59
C ILE A 152 28.55 -10.57 -1.55
N GLY A 153 29.86 -10.46 -1.69
CA GLY A 153 30.55 -9.19 -1.84
C GLY A 153 32.06 -9.37 -1.97
N ARG A 154 32.83 -8.27 -2.01
CA ARG A 154 34.29 -8.35 -2.15
C ARG A 154 35.04 -8.73 -0.87
N ASP A 155 34.44 -8.47 0.30
CA ASP A 155 34.93 -8.85 1.63
C ASP A 155 33.72 -8.88 2.60
N PRO A 156 32.78 -9.82 2.40
CA PRO A 156 31.59 -9.90 3.24
C PRO A 156 31.96 -10.42 4.62
N ARG A 157 31.42 -9.78 5.65
CA ARG A 157 31.61 -10.17 7.06
C ARG A 157 30.25 -10.27 7.71
N VAL A 158 29.79 -11.48 7.93
CA VAL A 158 28.51 -11.77 8.59
C VAL A 158 28.72 -12.81 9.69
N ALA A 159 27.90 -12.72 10.74
CA ALA A 159 27.85 -13.71 11.79
C ALA A 159 26.97 -14.91 11.37
N PRO A 160 27.17 -16.10 11.95
CA PRO A 160 26.24 -17.21 11.79
C PRO A 160 24.78 -16.77 12.09
N PRO A 161 23.78 -17.28 11.35
CA PRO A 161 23.83 -18.43 10.43
C PRO A 161 24.16 -18.08 8.97
N TYR A 162 24.61 -16.86 8.67
CA TYR A 162 24.89 -16.45 7.30
C TYR A 162 26.23 -16.96 6.78
N HIS A 163 26.25 -17.41 5.53
CA HIS A 163 27.45 -17.78 4.80
C HIS A 163 27.99 -16.60 3.98
N CYS A 164 29.30 -16.56 3.80
CA CYS A 164 29.98 -15.56 2.98
C CYS A 164 30.43 -16.15 1.65
N LEU A 165 30.11 -15.49 0.54
CA LEU A 165 30.79 -15.69 -0.73
C LEU A 165 31.61 -14.45 -1.07
N ALA A 166 32.92 -14.54 -0.85
CA ALA A 166 33.86 -13.49 -1.24
C ALA A 166 34.15 -13.60 -2.75
N VAL A 167 33.77 -12.57 -3.50
CA VAL A 167 34.05 -12.46 -4.93
C VAL A 167 35.29 -11.61 -5.13
N THR A 168 36.28 -12.19 -5.80
CA THR A 168 37.46 -11.45 -6.24
C THR A 168 37.05 -10.37 -7.23
N ASP A 169 37.28 -9.12 -6.88
CA ASP A 169 37.01 -7.98 -7.75
C ASP A 169 38.13 -6.93 -7.64
N ILE A 170 39.10 -7.06 -8.54
CA ILE A 170 40.25 -6.14 -8.63
C ILE A 170 39.78 -4.72 -9.00
N SER A 171 38.69 -4.61 -9.77
CA SER A 171 38.12 -3.33 -10.21
C SER A 171 37.43 -2.54 -9.08
N ARG A 172 37.18 -3.18 -7.93
CA ARG A 172 36.48 -2.61 -6.75
C ARG A 172 35.09 -2.02 -7.06
N THR A 173 34.41 -2.58 -8.06
CA THR A 173 33.04 -2.24 -8.44
C THR A 173 32.01 -2.97 -7.56
N ILE A 174 32.37 -4.11 -6.96
CA ILE A 174 31.61 -4.84 -5.96
C ILE A 174 31.80 -4.23 -4.56
N SER A 175 30.71 -4.04 -3.81
CA SER A 175 30.76 -3.56 -2.41
C SER A 175 31.22 -4.67 -1.44
N ARG A 176 31.66 -4.30 -0.22
CA ARG A 176 32.11 -5.28 0.80
C ARG A 176 31.02 -6.32 1.07
N THR A 177 29.81 -5.82 1.30
CA THR A 177 28.54 -6.53 1.29
C THR A 177 27.73 -5.97 0.12
N HIS A 178 27.38 -6.79 -0.86
CA HIS A 178 26.77 -6.33 -2.11
C HIS A 178 25.36 -6.90 -2.27
N LEU A 179 25.21 -8.22 -2.19
CA LEU A 179 23.96 -8.93 -2.44
C LEU A 179 23.69 -9.91 -1.30
N MET A 180 22.44 -9.98 -0.86
CA MET A 180 21.97 -10.98 0.09
C MET A 180 21.06 -11.97 -0.62
N LEU A 181 21.27 -13.26 -0.36
CA LEU A 181 20.51 -14.37 -0.87
C LEU A 181 19.96 -15.20 0.29
N TRP A 182 18.70 -15.60 0.18
CA TRP A 182 18.11 -16.59 1.09
C TRP A 182 17.06 -17.41 0.36
N SER A 183 16.70 -18.55 0.94
CA SER A 183 15.62 -19.38 0.42
C SER A 183 14.44 -19.37 1.36
N GLU A 184 13.24 -19.25 0.80
CA GLU A 184 11.99 -19.33 1.54
C GLU A 184 10.92 -20.02 0.69
N SER A 185 10.30 -21.06 1.25
CA SER A 185 9.18 -21.78 0.59
C SER A 185 9.45 -22.22 -0.87
N GLY A 186 10.67 -22.63 -1.20
CA GLY A 186 11.04 -23.06 -2.57
C GLY A 186 11.28 -21.92 -3.55
N LEU A 187 11.44 -20.69 -3.05
CA LEU A 187 11.89 -19.53 -3.81
C LEU A 187 13.31 -19.16 -3.39
N LEU A 188 14.13 -18.74 -4.35
CA LEU A 188 15.37 -18.02 -4.11
C LEU A 188 15.05 -16.53 -4.07
N LEU A 189 15.29 -15.88 -2.94
CA LEU A 189 15.10 -14.45 -2.76
C LEU A 189 16.45 -13.75 -2.81
N LEU A 190 16.46 -12.59 -3.44
CA LEU A 190 17.64 -11.76 -3.58
C LEU A 190 17.34 -10.28 -3.35
N SER A 191 18.27 -9.61 -2.69
CA SER A 191 18.16 -8.19 -2.35
C SER A 191 19.55 -7.54 -2.39
N ASP A 192 19.64 -6.39 -3.06
CA ASP A 192 20.84 -5.56 -3.07
C ASP A 192 20.98 -4.83 -1.72
N MET A 193 22.16 -4.88 -1.13
CA MET A 193 22.40 -4.40 0.24
C MET A 193 22.88 -2.94 0.29
N GLY A 194 22.42 -2.10 -0.65
CA GLY A 194 22.85 -0.71 -0.79
C GLY A 194 24.22 -0.61 -1.45
N SER A 195 24.45 -1.43 -2.47
CA SER A 195 25.73 -1.51 -3.15
C SER A 195 26.03 -0.23 -3.95
N ARG A 196 27.29 0.21 -3.96
CA ARG A 196 27.72 1.40 -4.70
C ARG A 196 27.69 1.21 -6.22
N GLY A 197 28.04 0.00 -6.68
CA GLY A 197 28.07 -0.35 -8.09
C GLY A 197 26.70 -0.72 -8.66
N GLY A 198 25.71 -0.93 -7.78
CA GLY A 198 24.39 -1.43 -8.12
C GLY A 198 24.39 -2.92 -8.49
N THR A 199 23.22 -3.52 -8.32
CA THR A 199 22.88 -4.83 -8.86
C THR A 199 21.93 -4.65 -10.05
N ALA A 200 22.09 -5.43 -11.11
CA ALA A 200 21.12 -5.52 -12.19
C ALA A 200 20.86 -6.98 -12.57
N ILE A 201 19.63 -7.30 -12.94
CA ILE A 201 19.27 -8.59 -13.54
C ILE A 201 19.48 -8.49 -15.05
N ILE A 202 20.26 -9.42 -15.59
CA ILE A 202 20.47 -9.56 -17.03
C ILE A 202 19.34 -10.47 -17.56
N THR A 203 18.57 -9.96 -18.51
CA THR A 203 17.52 -10.70 -19.21
C THR A 203 17.71 -10.60 -20.72
N ALA A 204 16.95 -11.36 -21.49
CA ALA A 204 16.94 -11.24 -22.95
C ALA A 204 16.51 -9.83 -23.45
N GLN A 205 15.78 -9.07 -22.63
CA GLN A 205 15.35 -7.69 -22.92
C GLN A 205 16.41 -6.65 -22.52
N GLY A 206 17.49 -7.07 -21.86
CA GLY A 206 18.57 -6.21 -21.38
C GLY A 206 18.72 -6.22 -19.86
N ASN A 207 19.44 -5.21 -19.35
CA ASN A 207 19.79 -5.09 -17.94
C ASN A 207 18.71 -4.31 -17.18
N HIS A 208 18.07 -4.97 -16.22
CA HIS A 208 17.09 -4.35 -15.32
C HIS A 208 17.73 -4.06 -13.96
N PRO A 209 17.92 -2.79 -13.56
CA PRO A 209 18.50 -2.47 -12.26
C PRO A 209 17.59 -2.98 -11.13
N LEU A 210 18.22 -3.52 -10.08
CA LEU A 210 17.58 -3.96 -8.84
C LEU A 210 17.81 -2.89 -7.77
N PRO A 211 16.78 -2.13 -7.37
CA PRO A 211 16.86 -1.19 -6.24
C PRO A 211 17.16 -1.91 -4.92
N ALA A 212 17.92 -1.26 -4.02
CA ALA A 212 18.32 -1.83 -2.73
C ALA A 212 17.16 -2.09 -1.75
N ASP A 213 16.03 -1.43 -1.93
CA ASP A 213 14.82 -1.61 -1.13
C ASP A 213 13.87 -2.68 -1.69
N GLN A 214 14.21 -3.28 -2.83
CA GLN A 214 13.39 -4.27 -3.50
C GLN A 214 13.97 -5.68 -3.34
N THR A 215 13.09 -6.62 -3.01
CA THR A 215 13.40 -8.06 -3.03
C THR A 215 12.79 -8.69 -4.27
N ILE A 216 13.55 -9.52 -4.96
CA ILE A 216 13.07 -10.30 -6.11
C ILE A 216 13.15 -11.78 -5.76
N SER A 217 12.13 -12.52 -6.17
CA SER A 217 12.01 -13.96 -5.94
C SER A 217 12.05 -14.75 -7.25
N PHE A 218 12.87 -15.79 -7.29
CA PHE A 218 12.94 -16.74 -8.39
C PHE A 218 12.43 -18.11 -7.93
N PRO A 219 11.59 -18.81 -8.72
CA PRO A 219 11.20 -20.18 -8.40
C PRO A 219 12.41 -21.10 -8.46
N MET A 220 12.64 -21.86 -7.39
CA MET A 220 13.78 -22.78 -7.30
C MET A 220 13.50 -24.05 -8.12
N ALA A 221 13.72 -23.95 -9.43
CA ALA A 221 13.60 -25.03 -10.39
C ALA A 221 14.98 -25.35 -10.99
N PRO A 222 15.26 -26.63 -11.36
CA PRO A 222 16.52 -26.97 -12.00
C PRO A 222 16.81 -26.12 -13.25
N GLY A 223 18.05 -25.66 -13.39
CA GLY A 223 18.51 -24.78 -14.47
C GLY A 223 18.96 -23.40 -13.98
N LEU A 224 19.09 -22.46 -14.91
CA LEU A 224 19.49 -21.09 -14.62
C LEU A 224 18.38 -20.34 -13.89
N LEU A 225 18.64 -19.95 -12.64
CA LEU A 225 17.71 -19.20 -11.81
C LEU A 225 17.82 -17.69 -12.06
N ALA A 226 19.05 -17.17 -12.05
CA ALA A 226 19.29 -15.75 -12.19
C ALA A 226 20.64 -15.50 -12.89
N HIS A 227 20.65 -14.50 -13.78
CA HIS A 227 21.88 -13.93 -14.33
C HIS A 227 21.92 -12.47 -13.89
N LEU A 228 22.92 -12.13 -13.10
CA LEU A 228 23.05 -10.86 -12.40
C LEU A 228 24.34 -10.17 -12.81
N ARG A 229 24.30 -8.85 -12.79
CA ARG A 229 25.48 -7.98 -12.85
C ARG A 229 25.64 -7.30 -11.50
N LEU A 230 26.78 -7.51 -10.86
CA LEU A 230 27.17 -6.90 -9.59
C LEU A 230 28.30 -5.91 -9.87
N GLY A 231 27.98 -4.62 -9.93
CA GLY A 231 28.92 -3.62 -10.44
C GLY A 231 29.30 -3.92 -11.91
N GLN A 232 30.53 -4.38 -12.15
CA GLN A 232 31.02 -4.77 -13.49
C GLN A 232 31.24 -6.28 -13.65
N ARG A 233 30.92 -7.09 -12.64
CA ARG A 233 31.10 -8.54 -12.66
C ARG A 233 29.76 -9.22 -12.97
N GLU A 234 29.80 -10.33 -13.68
CA GLU A 234 28.62 -11.15 -13.91
C GLU A 234 28.59 -12.34 -12.96
N LEU A 235 27.40 -12.65 -12.46
CA LEU A 235 27.13 -13.77 -11.59
C LEU A 235 25.93 -14.53 -12.14
N ARG A 236 26.10 -15.82 -12.40
CA ARG A 236 25.01 -16.74 -12.77
C ARG A 236 24.75 -17.67 -11.62
N ILE A 237 23.47 -17.83 -11.28
CA ILE A 237 23.02 -18.74 -10.23
C ILE A 237 22.23 -19.85 -10.91
N GLU A 238 22.71 -21.07 -10.77
CA GLU A 238 22.09 -22.26 -11.34
C GLU A 238 21.68 -23.21 -10.20
N ALA A 239 20.51 -23.82 -10.35
CA ALA A 239 20.04 -24.90 -9.50
C ALA A 239 20.31 -26.22 -10.20
N LEU A 240 21.19 -27.03 -9.63
CA LEU A 240 21.43 -28.39 -10.09
C LEU A 240 20.57 -29.36 -9.27
N PRO A 241 19.88 -30.32 -9.91
CA PRO A 241 19.11 -31.32 -9.17
C PRO A 241 20.06 -32.18 -8.33
N ASN A 242 19.74 -32.38 -7.04
CA ASN A 242 20.47 -33.33 -6.23
C ASN A 242 20.13 -34.75 -6.72
N LEU A 243 21.10 -35.44 -7.32
CA LEU A 243 20.95 -36.85 -7.62
C LEU A 243 20.83 -37.63 -6.29
N PRO A 244 19.81 -38.47 -6.10
CA PRO A 244 19.71 -39.27 -4.88
C PRO A 244 20.89 -40.25 -4.83
N GLY A 245 21.87 -39.99 -3.95
CA GLY A 245 23.00 -40.91 -3.73
C GLY A 245 24.31 -40.31 -3.24
N THR A 246 24.50 -38.98 -3.21
CA THR A 246 25.74 -38.37 -2.73
C THR A 246 25.50 -37.52 -1.47
N ARG A 247 25.58 -38.15 -0.30
CA ARG A 247 25.88 -37.50 0.97
C ARG A 247 27.07 -38.21 1.60
#